data_AF-A0A6N4ULG2-F1
#
_entry.id   AF-A0A6N4ULG2-F1
#
_cell.length_a   1.000
_cell.length_b   1.000
_cell.length_c   1.000
_cell.angle_alpha   90.00
_cell.angle_beta   90.00
_cell.angle_gamma   90.00
#
_symmetry.space_group_name_H-M   'P 1'
#
loop_
_entity.id
_entity.type
_entity.pdbx_description
1 polymer ?
#
loop_
_entity_poly.entity_id
_entity_poly.type
_entity_poly.pdbx_seq_one_letter_code
_entity_poly.pdbx_strand_id
1 'polypeptide(L)'
;MLTPSIAETATEASTCPTTAPQGEGTPEWTLSGATGSVAVTGSTDAAAPVVKVTGPFTVAETQVHTLKAGDGPVVGPSANVSVCYMGVNGRDGSVFDSSYQRGEPVDFPLNGVVPGFQKAISGQKVGSTVAVAMTSADGYPEGQPAAGIQPGDSLVFAIKILDAQG
;
A
#
# COMPACT_ATOMS: atom_id res chain seq x y z
N MET A 1 -14.56 40.81 20.70
CA MET A 1 -13.32 40.55 19.95
C MET A 1 -13.63 39.40 19.00
N LEU A 2 -13.67 39.67 17.69
CA LEU A 2 -13.98 38.66 16.67
C LEU A 2 -12.78 37.71 16.54
N THR A 3 -12.95 36.45 16.91
CA THR A 3 -12.05 35.37 16.46
C THR A 3 -12.43 34.98 15.03
N PRO A 4 -11.47 34.89 14.10
CA PRO A 4 -11.74 34.43 12.75
C PRO A 4 -11.84 32.90 12.68
N SER A 5 -12.73 32.44 11.81
CA SER A 5 -12.54 31.36 10.84
C SER A 5 -11.47 30.30 11.12
N ILE A 6 -11.92 29.05 11.30
CA ILE A 6 -11.65 27.99 10.32
C ILE A 6 -12.80 26.98 10.37
N ALA A 7 -13.62 26.98 9.32
CA ALA A 7 -14.28 25.76 8.92
C ALA A 7 -13.18 24.85 8.36
N GLU A 8 -12.83 23.79 9.08
CA GLU A 8 -12.11 22.66 8.48
C GLU A 8 -13.08 21.97 7.52
N THR A 9 -13.21 22.54 6.33
CA THR A 9 -13.64 21.80 5.15
C THR A 9 -12.74 20.58 5.04
N ALA A 10 -13.35 19.40 5.12
CA ALA A 10 -12.74 18.13 4.80
C ALA A 10 -11.98 18.27 3.47
N THR A 11 -10.66 18.41 3.57
CA THR A 11 -9.75 18.24 2.44
C THR A 11 -9.67 16.74 2.29
N GLU A 12 -10.43 16.21 1.33
CA GLU A 12 -10.27 14.84 0.85
C GLU A 12 -8.77 14.58 0.68
N ALA A 13 -8.27 13.52 1.33
CA ALA A 13 -6.86 13.25 1.55
C ALA A 13 -6.05 13.33 0.24
N SER A 14 -5.55 14.52 -0.09
CA SER A 14 -4.75 14.80 -1.29
C SER A 14 -3.25 14.60 -1.02
N THR A 15 -2.90 14.22 0.20
CA THR A 15 -1.54 14.10 0.72
C THR A 15 -1.37 12.80 1.48
N CYS A 16 -0.19 12.20 1.44
CA CYS A 16 0.11 11.01 2.21
C CYS A 16 0.56 11.41 3.63
N PRO A 17 -0.12 10.96 4.70
CA PRO A 17 0.31 11.30 6.06
C PRO A 17 1.70 10.73 6.35
N THR A 18 2.65 11.59 6.69
CA THR A 18 4.03 11.22 7.04
C THR A 18 4.17 10.75 8.48
N THR A 19 3.16 11.02 9.30
CA THR A 19 3.16 10.64 10.72
C THR A 19 3.07 9.13 10.85
N ALA A 20 3.99 8.56 11.63
CA ALA A 20 3.91 7.15 12.01
C ALA A 20 2.69 6.91 12.92
N PRO A 21 2.03 5.75 12.84
CA PRO A 21 0.90 5.42 13.70
C PRO A 21 1.26 5.51 15.17
N GLN A 22 0.48 6.28 15.93
CA GLN A 22 0.57 6.31 17.38
C GLN A 22 -0.11 5.05 17.94
N GLY A 23 0.64 3.95 17.92
CA GLY A 23 0.21 2.63 18.40
C GLY A 23 0.30 1.58 17.30
N GLU A 24 0.99 0.47 17.56
CA GLU A 24 0.85 -0.78 16.79
C GLU A 24 -0.57 -1.34 17.07
N GLY A 25 -1.59 -0.73 16.47
CA GLY A 25 -2.97 -1.20 16.58
C GLY A 25 -3.10 -2.67 16.16
N THR A 26 -4.23 -3.29 16.49
CA THR A 26 -4.51 -4.66 16.03
C THR A 26 -4.42 -4.71 14.50
N PRO A 27 -3.61 -5.62 13.92
CA PRO A 27 -3.47 -5.69 12.48
C PRO A 27 -4.82 -6.03 11.84
N GLU A 28 -5.17 -5.25 10.82
CA GLU A 28 -6.40 -5.46 10.04
C GLU A 28 -6.29 -6.70 9.16
N TRP A 29 -5.07 -7.06 8.75
CA TRP A 29 -4.81 -8.28 8.00
C TRP A 29 -3.57 -8.98 8.53
N THR A 30 -3.70 -10.28 8.80
CA THR A 30 -2.58 -11.16 9.09
C THR A 30 -2.55 -12.30 8.08
N LEU A 31 -1.43 -12.47 7.41
CA LEU A 31 -1.22 -13.56 6.45
C LEU A 31 -0.07 -14.44 6.90
N SER A 32 -0.35 -15.73 7.04
CA SER A 32 0.69 -16.76 7.21
C SER A 32 1.19 -17.18 5.84
N GLY A 33 2.49 -17.02 5.60
CA GLY A 33 3.12 -17.36 4.34
C GLY A 33 3.50 -18.83 4.26
N ALA A 34 4.13 -19.23 3.15
CA ALA A 34 4.88 -20.48 3.07
C ALA A 34 6.06 -20.47 4.05
N THR A 35 6.66 -19.31 4.25
CA THR A 35 7.56 -19.02 5.37
C THR A 35 7.11 -17.73 6.04
N GLY A 36 7.37 -17.61 7.34
CA GLY A 36 7.09 -16.39 8.10
C GLY A 36 5.61 -15.99 8.15
N SER A 37 5.36 -14.76 8.58
CA SER A 37 4.02 -14.16 8.55
C SER A 37 4.10 -12.65 8.41
N VAL A 38 3.03 -12.04 7.91
CA VAL A 38 2.92 -10.57 7.81
C VAL A 38 1.67 -10.10 8.51
N ALA A 39 1.79 -8.96 9.15
CA ALA A 39 0.69 -8.25 9.78
C ALA A 39 0.64 -6.85 9.20
N VAL A 40 -0.48 -6.51 8.56
CA VAL A 40 -0.70 -5.23 7.89
C VAL A 40 -1.82 -4.48 8.58
N THR A 41 -1.54 -3.21 8.86
CA THR A 41 -2.50 -2.21 9.32
C THR A 41 -2.55 -1.11 8.28
N GLY A 42 -3.74 -0.77 7.83
CA GLY A 42 -3.97 0.26 6.82
C GLY A 42 -3.61 1.64 7.31
N SER A 43 -3.47 2.56 6.37
CA SER A 43 -3.27 3.97 6.69
C SER A 43 -4.59 4.62 7.12
N THR A 44 -4.45 5.66 7.92
CA THR A 44 -5.56 6.56 8.27
C THR A 44 -5.35 7.90 7.57
N ASP A 45 -6.23 8.86 7.80
CA ASP A 45 -6.07 10.21 7.25
C ASP A 45 -4.95 10.98 7.95
N ALA A 46 -4.54 10.54 9.15
CA ALA A 46 -3.50 11.18 9.96
C ALA A 46 -2.21 10.36 10.08
N ALA A 47 -2.21 9.07 9.69
CA ALA A 47 -1.05 8.20 9.88
C ALA A 47 -0.79 7.23 8.73
N ALA A 48 0.48 6.97 8.47
CA ALA A 48 0.99 5.98 7.52
C ALA A 48 0.55 4.54 7.88
N PRO A 49 0.57 3.57 6.95
CA PRO A 49 0.26 2.18 7.27
C PRO A 49 1.41 1.53 8.05
N VAL A 50 1.13 0.43 8.75
CA VAL A 50 2.15 -0.42 9.38
C VAL A 50 2.16 -1.77 8.69
N VAL A 51 3.34 -2.21 8.24
CA VAL A 51 3.54 -3.56 7.73
C VAL A 51 4.64 -4.20 8.56
N LYS A 52 4.27 -5.19 9.36
CA LYS A 52 5.18 -5.96 10.21
C LYS A 52 5.41 -7.32 9.58
N VAL A 53 6.66 -7.55 9.20
CA VAL A 53 7.08 -8.82 8.61
C VAL A 53 7.81 -9.64 9.66
N THR A 54 7.35 -10.86 9.88
CA THR A 54 8.04 -11.88 10.66
C THR A 54 8.73 -12.79 9.66
N GLY A 55 9.95 -12.40 9.27
CA GLY A 55 10.67 -12.94 8.12
C GLY A 55 11.67 -14.07 8.41
N PRO A 56 12.19 -14.72 7.35
CA PRO A 56 11.85 -14.47 5.96
C PRO A 56 10.42 -14.94 5.65
N PHE A 57 9.66 -14.06 5.00
CA PHE A 57 8.29 -14.29 4.61
C PHE A 57 8.18 -14.51 3.10
N THR A 58 7.48 -15.57 2.71
CA THR A 58 7.22 -15.89 1.31
C THR A 58 5.79 -16.37 1.11
N VAL A 59 5.25 -16.14 -0.09
CA VAL A 59 3.94 -16.67 -0.49
C VAL A 59 4.07 -17.47 -1.78
N ALA A 60 3.27 -18.53 -1.91
CA ALA A 60 3.21 -19.32 -3.15
C ALA A 60 2.35 -18.63 -4.22
N GLU A 61 1.36 -17.85 -3.79
CA GLU A 61 0.43 -17.13 -4.65
C GLU A 61 0.22 -15.71 -4.11
N THR A 62 0.02 -14.76 -5.02
CA THR A 62 -0.25 -13.37 -4.63
C THR A 62 -1.62 -13.26 -3.97
N GLN A 63 -1.64 -12.73 -2.75
CA GLN A 63 -2.82 -12.55 -1.94
C GLN A 63 -3.14 -11.06 -1.84
N VAL A 64 -4.35 -10.68 -2.21
CA VAL A 64 -4.87 -9.32 -2.08
C VAL A 64 -5.92 -9.31 -0.97
N HIS A 65 -5.87 -8.32 -0.11
CA HIS A 65 -6.85 -8.12 0.95
C HIS A 65 -7.29 -6.66 1.02
N THR A 66 -8.60 -6.43 0.97
CA THR A 66 -9.16 -5.08 1.17
C THR A 66 -9.25 -4.82 2.68
N LEU A 67 -8.40 -3.94 3.20
CA LEU A 67 -8.40 -3.55 4.62
C LEU A 67 -9.60 -2.65 4.90
N LYS A 68 -9.79 -1.65 4.04
CA LYS A 68 -10.90 -0.70 4.10
C LYS A 68 -11.44 -0.48 2.71
N ALA A 69 -12.74 -0.74 2.52
CA ALA A 69 -13.39 -0.42 1.26
C ALA A 69 -13.62 1.08 1.14
N GLY A 70 -13.31 1.63 -0.03
CA GLY A 70 -13.68 2.98 -0.43
C GLY A 70 -15.10 3.05 -0.95
N ASP A 71 -15.59 4.26 -1.15
CA ASP A 71 -16.94 4.51 -1.66
C ASP A 71 -16.94 5.17 -3.06
N GLY A 72 -15.76 5.45 -3.60
CA GLY A 72 -15.60 6.08 -4.92
C GLY A 72 -15.82 5.14 -6.11
N PRO A 73 -15.53 5.62 -7.33
CA PRO A 73 -15.64 4.82 -8.54
C PRO A 73 -14.74 3.58 -8.51
N VAL A 74 -15.14 2.53 -9.24
CA VAL A 74 -14.34 1.33 -9.39
C VAL A 74 -13.17 1.61 -10.31
N VAL A 75 -11.97 1.22 -9.89
CA VAL A 75 -10.74 1.38 -10.66
C VAL A 75 -10.69 0.37 -11.80
N GLY A 76 -10.63 0.89 -13.03
CA GLY A 76 -10.45 0.07 -14.23
C GLY A 76 -9.03 -0.52 -14.34
N PRO A 77 -8.84 -1.63 -15.06
CA PRO A 77 -7.54 -2.32 -15.17
C PRO A 77 -6.45 -1.54 -15.91
N SER A 78 -6.84 -0.48 -16.65
CA SER A 78 -5.95 0.41 -17.41
C SER A 78 -5.97 1.84 -16.88
N ALA A 79 -6.60 2.09 -15.73
CA ALA A 79 -6.72 3.43 -15.18
C ALA A 79 -5.34 3.96 -14.74
N ASN A 80 -5.19 5.28 -14.81
CA ASN A 80 -4.20 6.03 -14.08
C ASN A 80 -4.68 6.23 -12.65
N VAL A 81 -3.91 5.75 -11.68
CA VAL A 81 -4.29 5.80 -10.26
C VAL A 81 -3.35 6.72 -9.51
N SER A 82 -3.92 7.51 -8.59
CA SER A 82 -3.15 8.27 -7.61
C SER A 82 -3.22 7.54 -6.28
N VAL A 83 -2.08 7.17 -5.72
CA VAL A 83 -2.02 6.28 -4.56
C VAL A 83 -0.99 6.73 -3.52
N CYS A 84 -1.32 6.48 -2.26
CA CYS A 84 -0.35 6.44 -1.17
C CYS A 84 -0.05 4.97 -0.84
N TYR A 85 1.17 4.52 -1.08
CA TYR A 85 1.62 3.16 -0.77
C TYR A 85 2.87 3.13 0.11
N MET A 86 3.04 1.99 0.79
CA MET A 86 4.27 1.57 1.45
C MET A 86 4.58 0.14 1.01
N GLY A 87 5.77 -0.08 0.45
CA GLY A 87 6.31 -1.36 0.03
C GLY A 87 7.38 -1.86 1.01
N VAL A 88 7.22 -3.09 1.46
CA VAL A 88 8.10 -3.76 2.43
C VAL A 88 8.58 -5.09 1.88
N ASN A 89 9.87 -5.36 2.07
CA ASN A 89 10.49 -6.61 1.65
C ASN A 89 10.10 -7.73 2.62
N GLY A 90 9.54 -8.83 2.11
CA GLY A 90 9.16 -10.00 2.90
C GLY A 90 10.36 -10.72 3.53
N ARG A 91 11.58 -10.59 2.98
CA ARG A 91 12.78 -11.24 3.53
C ARG A 91 13.14 -10.71 4.92
N ASP A 92 13.19 -9.40 5.08
CA ASP A 92 13.76 -8.74 6.25
C ASP A 92 12.85 -7.66 6.88
N GLY A 93 11.72 -7.35 6.25
CA GLY A 93 10.79 -6.33 6.75
C GLY A 93 11.22 -4.89 6.49
N SER A 94 12.28 -4.66 5.71
CA SER A 94 12.71 -3.30 5.36
C SER A 94 11.74 -2.66 4.37
N VAL A 95 11.40 -1.40 4.62
CA VAL A 95 10.68 -0.55 3.68
C VAL A 95 11.64 -0.22 2.53
N PHE A 96 11.34 -0.68 1.32
CA PHE A 96 12.15 -0.36 0.13
C PHE A 96 11.61 0.85 -0.63
N ASP A 97 10.32 1.13 -0.52
CA ASP A 97 9.71 2.33 -1.12
C ASP A 97 8.47 2.75 -0.31
N SER A 98 8.31 4.04 -0.05
CA SER A 98 7.14 4.57 0.64
C SER A 98 6.82 6.00 0.21
N SER A 99 5.63 6.19 -0.36
CA SER A 99 5.06 7.51 -0.62
C SER A 99 4.75 8.27 0.69
N TYR A 100 4.41 7.55 1.77
CA TYR A 100 4.15 8.16 3.07
C TYR A 100 5.41 8.81 3.66
N GLN A 101 6.61 8.28 3.36
CA GLN A 101 7.85 8.95 3.77
C GLN A 101 8.12 10.23 2.96
N ARG A 102 7.61 10.30 1.73
CA ARG A 102 7.71 11.48 0.86
C ARG A 102 6.62 12.53 1.17
N GLY A 103 5.50 12.09 1.73
CA GLY A 103 4.35 12.94 2.07
C GLY A 103 3.44 13.29 0.89
N GLU A 104 3.79 12.83 -0.31
CA GLU A 104 3.07 13.12 -1.55
C GLU A 104 2.64 11.81 -2.22
N PRO A 105 1.40 11.75 -2.74
CA PRO A 105 0.95 10.60 -3.52
C PRO A 105 1.77 10.44 -4.79
N VAL A 106 1.68 9.25 -5.38
CA VAL A 106 2.34 8.95 -6.64
C VAL A 106 1.30 8.48 -7.64
N ASP A 107 1.38 9.05 -8.84
CA ASP A 107 0.52 8.67 -9.95
C ASP A 107 1.18 7.56 -10.75
N PHE A 108 0.44 6.47 -10.95
CA PHE A 108 0.89 5.34 -11.75
C PHE A 108 -0.15 4.96 -12.79
N PRO A 109 0.25 4.65 -14.03
CA PRO A 109 -0.59 3.93 -14.95
C PRO A 109 -0.61 2.45 -14.54
N LEU A 110 -1.79 1.85 -14.34
CA LEU A 110 -1.90 0.45 -13.85
C LEU A 110 -1.29 -0.60 -14.78
N ASN A 111 -1.07 -0.28 -16.06
CA ASN A 111 -0.37 -1.12 -17.01
C ASN A 111 1.16 -0.97 -16.98
N GLY A 112 1.70 -0.02 -16.22
CA GLY A 112 3.14 0.25 -16.10
C GLY A 112 3.75 -0.20 -14.76
N VAL A 113 2.94 -0.78 -13.87
CA VAL A 113 3.36 -1.27 -12.55
C VAL A 113 3.52 -2.79 -12.54
N VAL A 114 4.12 -3.32 -11.48
CA VAL A 114 4.28 -4.78 -11.32
C VAL A 114 2.92 -5.48 -11.26
N PRO A 115 2.80 -6.72 -11.81
CA PRO A 115 1.52 -7.42 -11.91
C PRO A 115 0.76 -7.56 -10.59
N GLY A 116 1.46 -7.80 -9.48
CA GLY A 116 0.86 -7.90 -8.15
C GLY A 116 0.23 -6.59 -7.69
N PHE A 117 0.83 -5.46 -8.03
CA PHE A 117 0.31 -4.13 -7.70
C PHE A 117 -0.95 -3.82 -8.54
N GLN A 118 -0.92 -4.16 -9.83
CA GLN A 118 -2.10 -4.04 -10.70
C GLN A 118 -3.26 -4.89 -10.17
N LYS A 119 -3.01 -6.16 -9.81
CA LYS A 119 -3.99 -7.08 -9.22
C LYS A 119 -4.58 -6.55 -7.91
N ALA A 120 -3.78 -5.84 -7.10
CA ALA A 120 -4.23 -5.31 -5.83
C ALA A 120 -5.25 -4.17 -5.97
N ILE A 121 -5.09 -3.35 -7.01
CA ILE A 121 -5.86 -2.11 -7.21
C ILE A 121 -7.03 -2.31 -8.18
N SER A 122 -6.83 -3.07 -9.25
CA SER A 122 -7.85 -3.26 -10.27
C SER A 122 -9.14 -3.84 -9.66
N GLY A 123 -10.28 -3.23 -9.96
CA GLY A 123 -11.58 -3.65 -9.43
C GLY A 123 -11.89 -3.17 -8.00
N GLN A 124 -10.95 -2.51 -7.33
CA GLN A 124 -11.21 -1.84 -6.05
C GLN A 124 -11.90 -0.51 -6.27
N LYS A 125 -12.47 0.08 -5.21
CA LYS A 125 -13.04 1.42 -5.27
C LYS A 125 -12.02 2.48 -4.88
N VAL A 126 -12.09 3.66 -5.49
CA VAL A 126 -11.36 4.84 -5.01
C VAL A 126 -11.70 5.13 -3.54
N GLY A 127 -10.69 5.49 -2.74
CA GLY A 127 -10.76 5.59 -1.29
C GLY A 127 -10.45 4.29 -0.55
N SER A 128 -10.32 3.16 -1.26
CA SER A 128 -9.99 1.88 -0.60
C SER A 128 -8.56 1.86 -0.10
N THR A 129 -8.36 1.23 1.05
CA THR A 129 -7.04 0.81 1.52
C THR A 129 -6.93 -0.70 1.37
N VAL A 130 -5.93 -1.15 0.62
CA VAL A 130 -5.71 -2.55 0.28
C VAL A 130 -4.31 -2.95 0.67
N ALA A 131 -4.16 -4.20 1.07
CA ALA A 131 -2.87 -4.84 1.25
C ALA A 131 -2.70 -5.93 0.20
N VAL A 132 -1.46 -6.13 -0.24
CA VAL A 132 -1.10 -7.23 -1.12
C VAL A 132 0.21 -7.83 -0.67
N ALA A 133 0.22 -9.16 -0.54
CA ALA A 133 1.44 -9.95 -0.42
C ALA A 133 1.64 -10.67 -1.75
N MET A 134 2.66 -10.28 -2.51
CA MET A 134 2.92 -10.81 -3.84
C MET A 134 4.15 -11.69 -3.88
N THR A 135 4.09 -12.69 -4.77
CA THR A 135 5.23 -13.51 -5.11
C THR A 135 6.31 -12.68 -5.81
N SER A 136 7.54 -13.18 -5.87
CA SER A 136 8.60 -12.53 -6.66
C SER A 136 8.23 -12.42 -8.14
N ALA A 137 7.51 -13.39 -8.69
CA ALA A 137 7.06 -13.40 -10.09
C ALA A 137 6.06 -12.27 -10.41
N ASP A 138 5.20 -11.92 -9.46
CA ASP A 138 4.26 -10.80 -9.58
C ASP A 138 4.87 -9.45 -9.13
N GLY A 139 6.10 -9.46 -8.62
CA GLY A 139 6.88 -8.28 -8.21
C GLY A 139 8.11 -8.10 -9.08
N TYR A 140 9.28 -8.44 -8.52
CA TYR A 140 10.58 -8.38 -9.21
C TYR A 140 11.24 -9.78 -9.22
N PRO A 141 11.00 -10.62 -10.23
CA PRO A 141 11.53 -11.99 -10.25
C PRO A 141 13.06 -12.03 -10.29
N GLU A 142 13.68 -11.08 -11.00
CA GLU A 142 15.12 -10.90 -11.10
C GLU A 142 15.70 -10.01 -9.98
N GLY A 143 14.85 -9.59 -9.02
CA GLY A 143 15.19 -8.60 -8.01
C GLY A 143 15.23 -7.16 -8.53
N GLN A 144 15.50 -6.24 -7.62
CA GLN A 144 15.68 -4.81 -7.89
C GLN A 144 16.79 -4.28 -6.96
N PRO A 145 18.06 -4.34 -7.39
CA PRO A 145 19.21 -4.01 -6.54
C PRO A 145 19.17 -2.58 -5.99
N ALA A 146 18.68 -1.62 -6.78
CA ALA A 146 18.53 -0.23 -6.37
C ALA A 146 17.55 -0.05 -5.19
N ALA A 147 16.60 -0.98 -5.04
CA ALA A 147 15.63 -1.03 -3.95
C ALA A 147 15.99 -2.07 -2.87
N GLY A 148 17.17 -2.71 -2.96
CA GLY A 148 17.58 -3.76 -2.02
C GLY A 148 16.77 -5.07 -2.14
N ILE A 149 16.04 -5.26 -3.23
CA ILE A 149 15.22 -6.45 -3.50
C ILE A 149 16.10 -7.49 -4.20
N GLN A 150 16.17 -8.70 -3.64
CA GLN A 150 16.90 -9.83 -4.23
C GLN A 150 15.98 -10.68 -5.12
N PRO A 151 16.55 -11.43 -6.09
CA PRO A 151 15.79 -12.42 -6.83
C PRO A 151 15.09 -13.39 -5.88
N GLY A 152 13.79 -13.61 -6.09
CA GLY A 152 12.99 -14.51 -5.25
C GLY A 152 12.34 -13.87 -4.01
N ASP A 153 12.64 -12.61 -3.67
CA ASP A 153 11.99 -11.93 -2.55
C ASP A 153 10.48 -11.76 -2.80
N SER A 154 9.67 -12.12 -1.79
CA SER A 154 8.25 -11.76 -1.77
C SER A 154 8.09 -10.34 -1.25
N LEU A 155 7.10 -9.61 -1.75
CA LEU A 155 6.89 -8.21 -1.41
C LEU A 155 5.52 -8.00 -0.79
N VAL A 156 5.44 -7.08 0.16
CA VAL A 156 4.19 -6.70 0.80
C VAL A 156 3.97 -5.23 0.57
N PHE A 157 2.78 -4.86 0.07
CA PHE A 157 2.40 -3.47 -0.09
C PHE A 157 1.13 -3.19 0.70
N ALA A 158 1.09 -2.02 1.34
CA ALA A 158 -0.14 -1.40 1.83
C ALA A 158 -0.39 -0.16 0.97
N ILE A 159 -1.56 -0.07 0.34
CA ILE A 159 -1.89 0.89 -0.71
C ILE A 159 -3.22 1.55 -0.35
N LYS A 160 -3.27 2.88 -0.33
CA LYS A 160 -4.49 3.68 -0.25
C LYS A 160 -4.71 4.33 -1.62
N ILE A 161 -5.86 4.07 -2.22
CA ILE A 161 -6.26 4.63 -3.51
C ILE A 161 -6.90 5.97 -3.24
N LEU A 162 -6.30 7.05 -3.74
CA LEU A 162 -6.83 8.40 -3.59
C LEU A 162 -7.72 8.79 -4.76
N ASP A 163 -7.29 8.44 -5.97
CA ASP A 163 -8.00 8.78 -7.20
C ASP A 163 -7.75 7.75 -8.30
N ALA A 164 -8.65 7.69 -9.28
CA ALA A 164 -8.47 6.89 -10.48
C ALA A 164 -9.14 7.55 -11.70
N GLN A 165 -8.40 7.67 -12.79
CA GLN A 165 -8.81 8.29 -14.05
C GLN A 165 -8.55 7.33 -15.21
N GLY A 166 -9.51 7.23 -16.13
CA GLY A 166 -9.45 6.34 -17.30
C GLY A 166 -10.52 5.26 -17.25
#